data_AF-A0A812WCK7-F1
#
_entry.id   AF-A0A812WCK7-F1
#
_cell.length_a   1.000
_cell.length_b   1.000
_cell.length_c   1.000
_cell.angle_alpha   90.00
_cell.angle_beta   90.00
_cell.angle_gamma   90.00
#
_symmetry.space_group_name_H-M   'P 1'
#
loop_
_entity.id
_entity.type
_entity.pdbx_description
1 polymer ?
#
loop_
_entity_poly.entity_id
_entity_poly.type
_entity_poly.pdbx_seq_one_letter_code
_entity_poly.pdbx_strand_id
1 'polypeptide(L)'
;MVSMPWSHWYRRLMYKGYKDADPDYHLTRTATLFSAVCAVSETLGPMLVLSNNSAVVTFGIFFIFCMHLYIISTLIVDVFTWNFVDALLYCFLFGCYGPSVGGPMGFQWGDVSKIHPAMAAFLLAHALYSIYGNFVPSHVPYVVAHRHAAGNFAQGVLLVRVSAAAKLGKVVAHSGCPVVKGAPAPGWLGEWLGFHLLMAYFWLWNMPNRMLLPLTFDQLQALGGREEDFIMLHSVLVFDALAAHVRFDGLSSLALVRELGEVCGFEEGECTLCWVGGFQSFPVQLFSDPSAKWKVVDSKKGVLREGTYTVQDMEDASYKKPSDCRDIKIAKQLSLSRTLV
;
A
#
# COMPACT_ATOMS: atom_id res chain seq x y z
N MET A 1 6.49 -14.62 4.02
CA MET A 1 6.29 -13.68 5.15
C MET A 1 6.19 -14.35 6.54
N VAL A 2 6.65 -15.61 6.75
CA VAL A 2 6.52 -16.28 8.07
C VAL A 2 7.79 -16.95 8.59
N SER A 3 8.82 -17.13 7.76
CA SER A 3 10.03 -17.86 8.14
C SER A 3 11.23 -16.96 8.44
N MET A 4 11.09 -15.63 8.37
CA MET A 4 12.20 -14.73 8.68
C MET A 4 12.28 -14.49 10.19
N PRO A 5 13.46 -14.66 10.82
CA PRO A 5 13.63 -14.55 12.28
C PRO A 5 13.11 -13.23 12.87
N TRP A 6 13.26 -12.12 12.14
CA TRP A 6 12.85 -10.79 12.57
C TRP A 6 11.33 -10.53 12.46
N SER A 7 10.58 -11.32 11.68
CA SER A 7 9.14 -11.08 11.46
C SER A 7 8.32 -11.24 12.74
N HIS A 8 8.74 -12.12 13.65
CA HIS A 8 8.12 -12.29 14.96
C HIS A 8 8.32 -11.07 15.85
N TRP A 9 9.54 -10.53 15.89
CA TRP A 9 9.86 -9.34 16.65
C TRP A 9 9.07 -8.13 16.16
N TYR A 10 9.03 -7.93 14.83
CA TYR A 10 8.26 -6.87 14.21
C TYR A 10 6.76 -6.96 14.58
N ARG A 11 6.14 -8.14 14.43
CA ARG A 11 4.72 -8.32 14.75
C ARG A 11 4.41 -8.07 16.23
N ARG A 12 5.35 -8.32 17.15
CA ARG A 12 5.21 -7.98 18.57
C ARG A 12 5.34 -6.48 18.85
N LEU A 13 6.10 -5.75 18.04
CA LEU A 13 6.11 -4.29 18.11
C LEU A 13 4.81 -3.69 17.56
N MET A 14 4.20 -4.36 16.59
CA MET A 14 2.96 -3.89 15.97
C MET A 14 1.71 -4.24 16.76
N TYR A 15 1.57 -5.49 17.18
CA TYR A 15 0.37 -6.05 17.78
C TYR A 15 0.61 -6.49 19.22
N LYS A 16 -0.42 -6.33 20.06
CA LYS A 16 -0.34 -6.71 21.48
C LYS A 16 -0.19 -8.22 21.69
N GLY A 17 -0.86 -9.06 20.88
CA GLY A 17 -0.97 -10.50 21.16
C GLY A 17 -1.37 -11.39 19.98
N TYR A 18 -0.79 -11.23 18.78
CA TYR A 18 -1.23 -11.95 17.57
C TYR A 18 -1.08 -13.50 17.58
N LYS A 19 -0.39 -14.08 18.57
CA LYS A 19 -0.18 -15.54 18.70
C LYS A 19 -0.80 -16.14 19.96
N ASP A 20 -1.57 -15.36 20.69
CA ASP A 20 -2.21 -15.85 21.91
C ASP A 20 -3.35 -16.81 21.55
N ALA A 21 -3.79 -17.61 22.52
CA ALA A 21 -4.94 -18.52 22.31
C ALA A 21 -6.22 -17.76 21.90
N ASP A 22 -6.30 -16.51 22.34
CA ASP A 22 -7.26 -15.49 21.90
C ASP A 22 -6.46 -14.31 21.31
N PRO A 23 -6.21 -14.30 19.98
CA PRO A 23 -5.29 -13.34 19.37
C PRO A 23 -5.73 -11.87 19.51
N ASP A 24 -4.86 -11.02 20.07
CA ASP A 24 -5.06 -9.57 20.16
C ASP A 24 -4.29 -8.85 19.04
N TYR A 25 -5.02 -8.40 18.01
CA TYR A 25 -4.47 -7.62 16.90
C TYR A 25 -4.63 -6.10 17.07
N HIS A 26 -4.92 -5.60 18.29
CA HIS A 26 -4.83 -4.17 18.54
C HIS A 26 -3.38 -3.70 18.42
N LEU A 27 -3.20 -2.47 17.92
CA LEU A 27 -1.88 -1.87 17.85
C LEU A 27 -1.28 -1.63 19.24
N THR A 28 0.03 -1.77 19.32
CA THR A 28 0.78 -1.27 20.47
C THR A 28 0.78 0.27 20.48
N ARG A 29 1.13 0.87 21.62
CA ARG A 29 1.34 2.32 21.71
C ARG A 29 2.48 2.79 20.80
N THR A 30 3.55 2.00 20.70
CA THR A 30 4.68 2.27 19.82
C THR A 30 4.22 2.33 18.37
N ALA A 31 3.42 1.34 17.95
CA ALA A 31 2.87 1.30 16.61
C ALA A 31 2.01 2.54 16.30
N THR A 32 1.07 2.84 17.20
CA THR A 32 0.18 3.99 17.07
C THR A 32 0.95 5.33 16.97
N LEU A 33 1.94 5.54 17.84
CA LEU A 33 2.76 6.75 17.82
C LEU A 33 3.55 6.86 16.51
N PHE A 34 4.16 5.77 16.07
CA PHE A 34 4.95 5.77 14.84
C PHE A 34 4.09 6.04 13.61
N SER A 35 2.89 5.42 13.50
CA SER A 35 1.93 5.72 12.43
C SER A 35 1.61 7.22 12.36
N ALA A 36 1.34 7.84 13.51
CA ALA A 36 1.00 9.25 13.59
C ALA A 36 2.19 10.13 13.17
N VAL A 37 3.40 9.81 13.64
CA VAL A 37 4.62 10.53 13.24
C VAL A 37 4.85 10.43 11.73
N CYS A 38 4.68 9.24 11.13
CA CYS A 38 4.83 9.08 9.69
C CYS A 38 3.77 9.88 8.90
N ALA A 39 2.50 9.82 9.28
CA ALA A 39 1.43 10.57 8.62
C ALA A 39 1.64 12.10 8.71
N VAL A 40 2.04 12.60 9.88
CA VAL A 40 2.38 14.01 10.08
C VAL A 40 3.58 14.41 9.23
N SER A 41 4.62 13.56 9.20
CA SER A 41 5.84 13.81 8.44
C SER A 41 5.54 14.04 6.95
N GLU A 42 4.72 13.18 6.33
CA GLU A 42 4.38 13.30 4.91
C GLU A 42 3.63 14.59 4.55
N THR A 43 2.89 15.15 5.51
CA THR A 43 2.14 16.40 5.30
C THR A 43 2.98 17.64 5.60
N LEU A 44 3.85 17.53 6.59
CA LEU A 44 4.54 18.69 7.17
C LEU A 44 5.43 19.39 6.16
N GLY A 45 6.29 18.64 5.44
CA GLY A 45 7.21 19.21 4.44
C GLY A 45 6.49 20.07 3.39
N PRO A 46 5.51 19.52 2.65
CA PRO A 46 4.72 20.27 1.68
C PRO A 46 4.00 21.49 2.28
N MET A 47 3.48 21.39 3.50
CA MET A 47 2.81 22.52 4.16
C MET A 47 3.78 23.66 4.51
N LEU A 48 5.01 23.34 4.92
CA LEU A 48 6.01 24.35 5.27
C LEU A 48 6.46 25.17 4.07
N VAL A 49 6.56 24.56 2.88
CA VAL A 49 6.98 25.26 1.66
C VAL A 49 5.91 26.19 1.08
N LEU A 50 4.68 26.12 1.59
CA LEU A 50 3.62 27.09 1.28
C LEU A 50 3.83 28.45 1.99
N SER A 51 4.75 28.53 2.95
CA SER A 51 5.14 29.79 3.60
C SER A 51 6.03 30.64 2.68
N ASN A 52 6.10 31.95 2.93
CA ASN A 52 7.09 32.85 2.32
C ASN A 52 8.24 33.20 3.27
N ASN A 53 8.30 32.57 4.44
CA ASN A 53 9.41 32.71 5.38
C ASN A 53 10.55 31.76 4.99
N SER A 54 11.69 32.31 4.60
CA SER A 54 12.85 31.54 4.12
C SER A 54 13.34 30.46 5.09
N ALA A 55 13.30 30.70 6.41
CA ALA A 55 13.72 29.71 7.40
C ALA A 55 12.73 28.53 7.45
N VAL A 56 11.43 28.81 7.42
CA VAL A 56 10.36 27.80 7.39
C VAL A 56 10.44 26.97 6.11
N VAL A 57 10.61 27.62 4.96
CA VAL A 57 10.74 26.94 3.66
C VAL A 57 12.01 26.08 3.62
N THR A 58 13.14 26.61 4.10
CA THR A 58 14.40 25.84 4.18
C THR A 58 14.24 24.60 5.04
N PHE A 59 13.57 24.71 6.19
CA PHE A 59 13.27 23.56 7.03
C PHE A 59 12.35 22.56 6.33
N GLY A 60 11.30 23.03 5.63
CA GLY A 60 10.42 22.19 4.82
C GLY A 60 11.16 21.42 3.73
N ILE A 61 12.04 22.09 2.98
CA ILE A 61 12.89 21.47 1.95
C ILE A 61 13.81 20.43 2.60
N PHE A 62 14.55 20.78 3.66
CA PHE A 62 15.41 19.83 4.36
C PHE A 62 14.64 18.58 4.80
N PHE A 63 13.45 18.77 5.35
CA PHE A 63 12.58 17.68 5.78
C PHE A 63 12.19 16.76 4.61
N ILE A 64 11.76 17.34 3.48
CA ILE A 64 11.44 16.59 2.25
C ILE A 64 12.68 15.82 1.76
N PHE A 65 13.86 16.43 1.76
CA PHE A 65 15.09 15.73 1.38
C PHE A 65 15.38 14.53 2.27
N CYS A 66 15.27 14.66 3.59
CA CYS A 66 15.45 13.55 4.51
C CYS A 66 14.44 12.41 4.25
N MET A 67 13.17 12.76 4.02
CA MET A 67 12.12 11.79 3.70
C MET A 67 12.42 11.07 2.38
N HIS A 68 12.74 11.80 1.31
CA HIS A 68 13.02 11.22 0.01
C HIS A 68 14.32 10.39 0.03
N LEU A 69 15.34 10.80 0.79
CA LEU A 69 16.56 10.01 0.99
C LEU A 69 16.25 8.68 1.69
N TYR A 70 15.40 8.72 2.72
CA TYR A 70 14.90 7.50 3.37
C TYR A 70 14.17 6.61 2.37
N ILE A 71 13.19 7.14 1.64
CA ILE A 71 12.41 6.42 0.62
C ILE A 71 13.34 5.77 -0.42
N ILE A 72 14.28 6.53 -1.00
CA ILE A 72 15.27 6.06 -1.97
C ILE A 72 16.15 4.95 -1.39
N SER A 73 16.56 5.05 -0.12
CA SER A 73 17.39 4.03 0.53
C SER A 73 16.62 2.73 0.86
N THR A 74 15.28 2.76 0.78
CA THR A 74 14.41 1.68 1.24
C THR A 74 13.57 1.02 0.12
N LEU A 75 13.44 1.65 -1.05
CA LEU A 75 12.60 1.21 -2.16
C LEU A 75 13.38 0.68 -3.38
N ILE A 76 12.63 0.04 -4.28
CA ILE A 76 13.11 -0.54 -5.55
C ILE A 76 13.53 0.58 -6.52
N VAL A 77 14.40 0.26 -7.46
CA VAL A 77 15.02 1.19 -8.43
C VAL A 77 14.02 2.02 -9.25
N ASP A 78 12.83 1.49 -9.59
CA ASP A 78 11.76 2.25 -10.28
C ASP A 78 11.40 3.54 -9.51
N VAL A 79 11.34 3.41 -8.19
CA VAL A 79 10.95 4.47 -7.26
C VAL A 79 12.07 5.48 -7.01
N PHE A 80 13.25 5.25 -7.59
CA PHE A 80 14.38 6.16 -7.49
C PHE A 80 14.13 7.45 -8.27
N THR A 81 13.74 7.33 -9.55
CA THR A 81 13.74 8.48 -10.46
C THR A 81 12.75 9.54 -10.01
N TRP A 82 11.49 9.18 -9.74
CA TRP A 82 10.49 10.15 -9.28
C TRP A 82 10.82 10.74 -7.89
N ASN A 83 11.30 9.97 -6.90
CA ASN A 83 11.62 10.51 -5.58
C ASN A 83 12.85 11.41 -5.63
N PHE A 84 13.84 11.08 -6.45
CA PHE A 84 15.00 11.94 -6.64
C PHE A 84 14.60 13.24 -7.35
N VAL A 85 13.83 13.12 -8.44
CA VAL A 85 13.34 14.28 -9.21
C VAL A 85 12.46 15.17 -8.34
N ASP A 86 11.52 14.59 -7.59
CA ASP A 86 10.61 15.35 -6.71
C ASP A 86 11.40 16.10 -5.64
N ALA A 87 12.34 15.46 -4.94
CA ALA A 87 13.18 16.12 -3.94
C ALA A 87 13.93 17.33 -4.54
N LEU A 88 14.51 17.17 -5.73
CA LEU A 88 15.16 18.27 -6.44
C LEU A 88 14.17 19.35 -6.86
N LEU A 89 12.99 18.98 -7.38
CA LEU A 89 11.96 19.92 -7.79
C LEU A 89 11.49 20.78 -6.61
N TYR A 90 11.36 20.24 -5.41
CA TYR A 90 11.05 21.04 -4.22
C TYR A 90 12.13 22.10 -3.95
N CYS A 91 13.41 21.73 -4.07
CA CYS A 91 14.53 22.65 -3.96
C CYS A 91 14.44 23.79 -4.99
N PHE A 92 14.22 23.46 -6.27
CA PHE A 92 14.18 24.47 -7.32
C PHE A 92 12.93 25.35 -7.24
N LEU A 93 11.75 24.74 -7.11
CA LEU A 93 10.47 25.46 -7.15
C LEU A 93 10.26 26.34 -5.93
N PHE A 94 10.57 25.84 -4.73
CA PHE A 94 10.32 26.57 -3.49
C PHE A 94 11.59 27.21 -2.91
N GLY A 95 12.77 26.70 -3.22
CA GLY A 95 14.03 27.25 -2.68
C GLY A 95 14.69 28.29 -3.59
N CYS A 96 14.71 28.06 -4.91
CA CYS A 96 15.53 28.85 -5.83
C CYS A 96 14.72 29.78 -6.74
N TYR A 97 13.53 29.37 -7.20
CA TYR A 97 12.78 30.10 -8.23
C TYR A 97 12.37 31.50 -7.78
N GLY A 98 11.71 31.62 -6.63
CA GLY A 98 11.30 32.92 -6.09
C GLY A 98 12.49 33.90 -5.99
N PRO A 99 13.58 33.53 -5.29
CA PRO A 99 14.78 34.37 -5.21
C PRO A 99 15.40 34.73 -6.56
N SER A 100 15.39 33.83 -7.54
CA SER A 100 15.99 34.10 -8.86
C SER A 100 15.21 35.11 -9.70
N VAL A 101 13.92 35.30 -9.40
CA VAL A 101 13.06 36.32 -10.02
C VAL A 101 12.80 37.52 -9.10
N GLY A 102 13.55 37.66 -8.01
CA GLY A 102 13.45 38.77 -7.06
C GLY A 102 12.31 38.66 -6.03
N GLY A 103 11.67 37.49 -5.93
CA GLY A 103 10.64 37.16 -4.94
C GLY A 103 11.19 36.41 -3.72
N PRO A 104 10.33 36.11 -2.72
CA PRO A 104 10.71 35.31 -1.55
C PRO A 104 10.84 33.82 -1.91
N MET A 105 11.51 33.05 -1.05
CA MET A 105 11.40 31.58 -1.08
C MET A 105 9.95 31.15 -0.81
N GLY A 106 9.60 29.93 -1.24
CA GLY A 106 8.32 29.28 -1.00
C GLY A 106 7.31 29.45 -2.13
N PHE A 107 6.05 29.21 -1.84
CA PHE A 107 4.98 29.31 -2.83
C PHE A 107 4.69 30.77 -3.19
N GLN A 108 4.61 31.06 -4.49
CA GLN A 108 4.42 32.42 -5.00
C GLN A 108 2.93 32.78 -5.04
N TRP A 109 2.31 33.01 -3.88
CA TRP A 109 0.88 33.30 -3.76
C TRP A 109 0.40 34.47 -4.64
N GLY A 110 1.23 35.50 -4.80
CA GLY A 110 0.92 36.67 -5.64
C GLY A 110 0.78 36.36 -7.13
N ASP A 111 1.33 35.23 -7.59
CA ASP A 111 1.29 34.81 -8.99
C ASP A 111 0.14 33.85 -9.30
N VAL A 112 -0.63 33.42 -8.30
CA VAL A 112 -1.79 32.53 -8.49
C VAL A 112 -2.83 33.16 -9.42
N SER A 113 -3.03 34.48 -9.32
CA SER A 113 -3.94 35.22 -10.20
C SER A 113 -3.45 35.32 -11.65
N LYS A 114 -2.17 35.02 -11.90
CA LYS A 114 -1.53 35.06 -13.21
C LYS A 114 -1.48 33.69 -13.89
N ILE A 115 -1.99 32.64 -13.24
CA ILE A 115 -1.99 31.29 -13.81
C ILE A 115 -2.79 31.29 -15.11
N HIS A 116 -2.19 30.75 -16.18
CA HIS A 116 -2.86 30.60 -17.46
C HIS A 116 -4.15 29.77 -17.30
N PRO A 117 -5.30 30.15 -17.90
CA PRO A 117 -6.58 29.48 -17.67
C PRO A 117 -6.56 27.96 -17.91
N ALA A 118 -5.83 27.50 -18.93
CA ALA A 118 -5.69 26.06 -19.19
C ALA A 118 -4.94 25.32 -18.07
N MET A 119 -3.92 25.95 -17.48
CA MET A 119 -3.19 25.39 -16.34
C MET A 119 -4.09 25.40 -15.09
N ALA A 120 -4.83 26.49 -14.86
CA ALA A 120 -5.79 26.56 -13.76
C ALA A 120 -6.87 25.46 -13.88
N ALA A 121 -7.41 25.23 -15.07
CA ALA A 121 -8.36 24.16 -15.35
C ALA A 121 -7.76 22.77 -15.11
N PHE A 122 -6.51 22.53 -15.54
CA PHE A 122 -5.80 21.29 -15.28
C PHE A 122 -5.59 21.04 -13.78
N LEU A 123 -5.10 22.04 -13.04
CA LEU A 123 -4.91 21.96 -11.59
C LEU A 123 -6.23 21.73 -10.85
N LEU A 124 -7.32 22.40 -11.28
CA LEU A 124 -8.65 22.19 -10.73
C LEU A 124 -9.15 20.77 -11.00
N ALA A 125 -9.00 20.27 -12.22
CA ALA A 125 -9.37 18.89 -12.56
C ALA A 125 -8.57 17.88 -11.73
N HIS A 126 -7.26 18.11 -11.53
CA HIS A 126 -6.43 17.29 -10.66
C HIS A 126 -6.91 17.33 -9.21
N ALA A 127 -7.20 18.52 -8.67
CA ALA A 127 -7.73 18.68 -7.33
C ALA A 127 -9.07 17.95 -7.14
N LEU A 128 -10.00 18.08 -8.10
CA LEU A 128 -11.28 17.37 -8.09
C LEU A 128 -11.09 15.85 -8.17
N TYR A 129 -10.14 15.37 -8.97
CA TYR A 129 -9.81 13.95 -9.06
C TYR A 129 -9.22 13.43 -7.75
N SER A 130 -8.34 14.20 -7.11
CA SER A 130 -7.81 13.85 -5.79
C SER A 130 -8.88 13.85 -4.71
N ILE A 131 -9.78 14.85 -4.70
CA ILE A 131 -10.94 14.90 -3.81
C ILE A 131 -11.82 13.66 -4.02
N TYR A 132 -12.17 13.34 -5.26
CA TYR A 132 -12.95 12.14 -5.59
C TYR A 132 -12.29 10.87 -5.04
N GLY A 133 -10.97 10.74 -5.18
CA GLY A 133 -10.21 9.63 -4.61
C GLY A 133 -10.26 9.57 -3.08
N ASN A 134 -10.35 10.70 -2.38
CA ASN A 134 -10.49 10.72 -0.92
C ASN A 134 -11.90 10.31 -0.45
N PHE A 135 -12.94 10.54 -1.26
CA PHE A 135 -14.31 10.06 -0.99
C PHE A 135 -14.54 8.61 -1.39
N VAL A 136 -13.89 8.16 -2.48
CA VAL A 136 -14.07 6.82 -3.07
C VAL A 136 -12.71 6.14 -3.28
N PRO A 137 -12.01 5.78 -2.20
CA PRO A 137 -10.63 5.28 -2.25
C PRO A 137 -10.48 3.98 -3.05
N SER A 138 -11.55 3.20 -3.21
CA SER A 138 -11.55 1.99 -4.04
C SER A 138 -11.49 2.24 -5.54
N HIS A 139 -11.62 3.49 -6.01
CA HIS A 139 -11.64 3.83 -7.45
C HIS A 139 -10.35 4.53 -7.91
N VAL A 140 -9.68 5.25 -7.01
CA VAL A 140 -8.51 6.06 -7.36
C VAL A 140 -7.32 5.62 -6.52
N PRO A 141 -6.19 5.23 -7.14
CA PRO A 141 -4.96 4.91 -6.41
C PRO A 141 -4.49 6.06 -5.52
N TYR A 142 -3.85 5.71 -4.41
CA TYR A 142 -3.45 6.66 -3.37
C TYR A 142 -2.54 7.77 -3.88
N VAL A 143 -1.62 7.43 -4.79
CA VAL A 143 -0.64 8.36 -5.36
C VAL A 143 -1.32 9.55 -6.02
N VAL A 144 -2.37 9.31 -6.82
CA VAL A 144 -3.07 10.39 -7.54
C VAL A 144 -4.09 11.10 -6.65
N ALA A 145 -4.57 10.39 -5.62
CA ALA A 145 -5.41 10.99 -4.60
C ALA A 145 -4.64 11.77 -3.54
N HIS A 146 -3.30 11.80 -3.61
CA HIS A 146 -2.40 12.35 -2.60
C HIS A 146 -2.73 11.87 -1.18
N ARG A 147 -3.16 10.61 -1.03
CA ARG A 147 -3.33 9.98 0.28
C ARG A 147 -1.96 9.54 0.82
N HIS A 148 -1.82 9.44 2.13
CA HIS A 148 -0.54 9.10 2.76
C HIS A 148 0.02 7.76 2.29
N ALA A 149 1.27 7.76 1.80
CA ALA A 149 2.03 6.55 1.53
C ALA A 149 2.27 5.80 2.86
N ALA A 150 2.41 6.54 3.95
CA ALA A 150 2.39 6.07 5.32
C ALA A 150 0.97 5.80 5.84
N GLY A 151 0.04 5.35 4.98
CA GLY A 151 -0.95 4.42 5.50
C GLY A 151 -2.40 4.59 5.13
N ASN A 152 -2.73 5.24 4.01
CA ASN A 152 -4.11 5.17 3.52
C ASN A 152 -4.19 4.77 2.04
N PHE A 153 -3.79 3.54 1.77
CA PHE A 153 -3.83 2.94 0.44
C PHE A 153 -4.22 1.48 0.51
N ALA A 154 -4.68 0.94 -0.63
CA ALA A 154 -5.04 -0.46 -0.70
C ALA A 154 -3.81 -1.35 -0.62
N GLN A 155 -3.94 -2.49 0.06
CA GLN A 155 -2.85 -3.42 0.29
C GLN A 155 -3.34 -4.85 0.20
N GLY A 156 -2.42 -5.80 0.04
CA GLY A 156 -2.79 -7.20 0.02
C GLY A 156 -1.63 -8.14 0.32
N VAL A 157 -2.00 -9.36 0.69
CA VAL A 157 -1.10 -10.50 0.89
C VAL A 157 -1.56 -11.64 0.00
N LEU A 158 -0.68 -12.10 -0.88
CA LEU A 158 -0.84 -13.35 -1.61
C LEU A 158 -0.42 -14.51 -0.71
N LEU A 159 -1.31 -15.47 -0.55
CA LEU A 159 -1.11 -16.76 0.09
C LEU A 159 -0.91 -17.80 -1.00
N VAL A 160 0.31 -18.27 -1.19
CA VAL A 160 0.66 -19.31 -2.17
C VAL A 160 1.01 -20.59 -1.44
N ARG A 161 0.36 -21.72 -1.76
CA ARG A 161 0.76 -23.01 -1.16
C ARG A 161 2.20 -23.35 -1.54
N VAL A 162 2.99 -23.82 -0.59
CA VAL A 162 4.37 -24.26 -0.84
C VAL A 162 4.43 -25.33 -1.92
N SER A 163 3.47 -26.25 -1.96
CA SER A 163 3.34 -27.28 -3.01
C SER A 163 3.16 -26.69 -4.42
N ALA A 164 2.63 -25.47 -4.54
CA ALA A 164 2.40 -24.78 -5.80
C ALA A 164 3.48 -23.73 -6.11
N ALA A 165 4.45 -23.51 -5.21
CA ALA A 165 5.45 -22.45 -5.33
C ALA A 165 6.27 -22.52 -6.63
N ALA A 166 6.57 -23.73 -7.11
CA ALA A 166 7.30 -23.93 -8.37
C ALA A 166 6.59 -23.32 -9.59
N LYS A 167 5.26 -23.17 -9.54
CA LYS A 167 4.47 -22.53 -10.62
C LYS A 167 4.78 -21.04 -10.79
N LEU A 168 5.29 -20.37 -9.74
CA LEU A 168 5.78 -18.99 -9.83
C LEU A 168 7.01 -18.86 -10.75
N GLY A 169 7.71 -19.96 -11.06
CA GLY A 169 8.81 -19.94 -12.04
C GLY A 169 8.37 -19.58 -13.47
N LYS A 170 7.05 -19.54 -13.76
CA LYS A 170 6.50 -19.14 -15.05
C LYS A 170 6.42 -17.62 -15.23
N VAL A 171 6.49 -16.85 -14.14
CA VAL A 171 6.49 -15.39 -14.22
C VAL A 171 7.91 -14.85 -14.23
N VAL A 172 8.12 -13.83 -15.05
CA VAL A 172 9.42 -13.17 -15.22
C VAL A 172 9.28 -11.76 -14.69
N ALA A 173 10.25 -11.34 -13.85
CA ALA A 173 10.28 -9.97 -13.38
C ALA A 173 10.46 -8.99 -14.55
N HIS A 174 9.94 -7.78 -14.40
CA HIS A 174 10.22 -6.72 -15.37
C HIS A 174 11.72 -6.42 -15.42
N SER A 175 12.19 -5.88 -16.54
CA SER A 175 13.62 -5.71 -16.84
C SER A 175 14.41 -4.81 -15.86
N GLY A 176 13.72 -4.06 -15.00
CA GLY A 176 14.34 -3.23 -13.96
C GLY A 176 14.65 -3.97 -12.66
N CYS A 177 14.16 -5.20 -12.49
CA CYS A 177 14.49 -6.03 -11.33
C CYS A 177 15.83 -6.76 -11.53
N PRO A 178 16.70 -6.82 -10.51
CA PRO A 178 17.95 -7.56 -10.59
C PRO A 178 17.66 -9.06 -10.80
N VAL A 179 18.03 -9.57 -11.98
CA VAL A 179 17.90 -11.01 -12.29
C VAL A 179 19.22 -11.69 -11.96
N VAL A 180 19.25 -12.46 -10.87
CA VAL A 180 20.38 -13.36 -10.59
C VAL A 180 20.26 -14.57 -11.50
N LYS A 181 21.19 -14.72 -12.46
CA LYS A 181 21.29 -15.91 -13.33
C LYS A 181 22.39 -16.84 -12.79
N GLY A 182 22.07 -18.11 -12.55
CA GLY A 182 23.04 -19.18 -12.20
C GLY A 182 22.65 -19.99 -10.96
N ALA A 183 23.17 -21.21 -10.79
CA ALA A 183 23.00 -21.98 -9.57
C ALA A 183 24.01 -21.53 -8.47
N PRO A 184 23.64 -21.52 -7.19
CA PRO A 184 22.36 -21.88 -6.60
C PRO A 184 21.51 -20.61 -6.38
N ALA A 185 21.10 -19.89 -7.43
CA ALA A 185 20.23 -18.74 -7.24
C ALA A 185 18.92 -19.21 -6.62
N PRO A 186 18.57 -18.78 -5.40
CA PRO A 186 17.18 -18.75 -5.02
C PRO A 186 16.55 -17.85 -6.07
N GLY A 187 15.60 -18.37 -6.85
CA GLY A 187 15.06 -17.64 -8.00
C GLY A 187 14.74 -16.19 -7.63
N TRP A 188 14.96 -15.26 -8.55
CA TRP A 188 14.93 -13.80 -8.35
C TRP A 188 13.90 -13.30 -7.31
N LEU A 189 12.72 -13.93 -7.27
CA LEU A 189 11.63 -13.64 -6.36
C LEU A 189 11.96 -13.88 -4.87
N GLY A 190 12.78 -14.86 -4.50
CA GLY A 190 13.02 -15.24 -3.10
C GLY A 190 13.87 -14.24 -2.31
N GLU A 191 15.07 -13.93 -2.79
CA GLU A 191 16.01 -13.00 -2.13
C GLU A 191 15.54 -11.55 -2.22
N TRP A 192 15.05 -11.16 -3.40
CA TRP A 192 14.51 -9.82 -3.64
C TRP A 192 13.34 -9.51 -2.74
N LEU A 193 12.41 -10.46 -2.62
CA LEU A 193 11.25 -10.31 -1.76
C LEU A 193 11.66 -10.35 -0.29
N GLY A 194 12.63 -11.18 0.12
CA GLY A 194 13.12 -11.21 1.50
C GLY A 194 13.64 -9.86 2.00
N PHE A 195 14.45 -9.17 1.19
CA PHE A 195 15.00 -7.84 1.52
C PHE A 195 13.95 -6.74 1.43
N HIS A 196 13.20 -6.64 0.31
CA HIS A 196 12.21 -5.59 0.14
C HIS A 196 10.99 -5.78 1.05
N LEU A 197 10.69 -7.00 1.51
CA LEU A 197 9.68 -7.22 2.54
C LEU A 197 10.11 -6.62 3.88
N LEU A 198 11.37 -6.75 4.31
CA LEU A 198 11.86 -6.13 5.55
C LEU A 198 11.65 -4.61 5.51
N MET A 199 11.93 -4.00 4.36
CA MET A 199 11.75 -2.56 4.16
C MET A 199 10.28 -2.17 4.05
N ALA A 200 9.48 -2.96 3.33
CA ALA A 200 8.04 -2.76 3.24
C ALA A 200 7.35 -2.86 4.60
N TYR A 201 7.86 -3.67 5.53
CA TYR A 201 7.37 -3.72 6.90
C TYR A 201 7.51 -2.37 7.63
N PHE A 202 8.47 -1.51 7.33
CA PHE A 202 8.46 -0.13 7.85
C PHE A 202 7.32 0.73 7.26
N TRP A 203 6.77 0.36 6.11
CA TRP A 203 5.56 0.97 5.54
C TRP A 203 4.27 0.25 5.98
N LEU A 204 4.38 -0.91 6.66
CA LEU A 204 3.23 -1.64 7.20
C LEU A 204 2.79 -1.15 8.59
N TRP A 205 3.37 -0.06 9.10
CA TRP A 205 3.01 0.54 10.40
C TRP A 205 1.63 1.22 10.41
N ASN A 206 0.75 0.89 9.49
CA ASN A 206 -0.29 1.79 9.01
C ASN A 206 -1.70 1.23 9.20
N MET A 207 -2.70 2.11 9.28
CA MET A 207 -4.09 1.78 9.62
C MET A 207 -4.69 0.59 8.84
N PRO A 208 -4.54 0.45 7.50
CA PRO A 208 -5.02 -0.70 6.74
C PRO A 208 -4.41 -2.04 7.17
N ASN A 209 -3.18 -2.06 7.70
CA ASN A 209 -2.56 -3.30 8.17
C ASN A 209 -3.22 -3.88 9.41
N ARG A 210 -3.93 -3.06 10.20
CA ARG A 210 -4.71 -3.52 11.35
C ARG A 210 -5.70 -4.61 10.96
N MET A 211 -6.19 -4.58 9.72
CA MET A 211 -7.19 -5.54 9.22
C MET A 211 -6.62 -6.55 8.22
N LEU A 212 -5.56 -6.20 7.49
CA LEU A 212 -4.96 -7.12 6.52
C LEU A 212 -4.42 -8.39 7.18
N LEU A 213 -3.72 -8.28 8.32
CA LEU A 213 -3.16 -9.44 9.00
C LEU A 213 -4.23 -10.34 9.61
N PRO A 214 -5.20 -9.83 10.40
CA PRO A 214 -6.40 -10.60 10.77
C PRO A 214 -7.07 -11.34 9.62
N LEU A 215 -7.32 -10.66 8.50
CA LEU A 215 -7.91 -11.30 7.31
C LEU A 215 -7.04 -12.43 6.77
N THR A 216 -5.73 -12.21 6.74
CA THR A 216 -4.75 -13.18 6.26
C THR A 216 -4.74 -14.43 7.16
N PHE A 217 -4.74 -14.27 8.49
CA PHE A 217 -4.77 -15.41 9.41
C PHE A 217 -6.12 -16.14 9.40
N ASP A 218 -7.24 -15.42 9.33
CA ASP A 218 -8.56 -16.03 9.15
C ASP A 218 -8.62 -16.87 7.87
N GLN A 219 -8.04 -16.35 6.78
CA GLN A 219 -7.99 -17.09 5.52
C GLN A 219 -7.05 -18.30 5.56
N LEU A 220 -5.91 -18.22 6.26
CA LEU A 220 -5.03 -19.38 6.46
C LEU A 220 -5.76 -20.50 7.19
N GLN A 221 -6.51 -20.16 8.25
CA GLN A 221 -7.34 -21.12 8.98
C GLN A 221 -8.40 -21.74 8.06
N ALA A 222 -9.08 -20.91 7.25
CA ALA A 222 -10.10 -21.37 6.30
C ALA A 222 -9.55 -22.28 5.19
N LEU A 223 -8.32 -22.04 4.71
CA LEU A 223 -7.66 -22.88 3.72
C LEU A 223 -7.18 -24.23 4.29
N GLY A 224 -7.05 -24.33 5.61
CA GLY A 224 -6.50 -25.50 6.29
C GLY A 224 -4.99 -25.69 6.06
N GLY A 225 -4.35 -26.33 7.03
CA GLY A 225 -2.90 -26.51 7.06
C GLY A 225 -2.24 -25.61 8.11
N ARG A 226 -0.90 -25.67 8.16
CA ARG A 226 -0.07 -24.88 9.07
C ARG A 226 0.49 -23.66 8.34
N GLU A 227 0.93 -22.63 9.08
CA GLU A 227 1.48 -21.40 8.47
C GLU A 227 2.66 -21.70 7.54
N GLU A 228 3.47 -22.71 7.87
CA GLU A 228 4.61 -23.19 7.07
C GLU A 228 4.22 -23.82 5.73
N ASP A 229 2.95 -24.17 5.53
CA ASP A 229 2.46 -24.72 4.25
C ASP A 229 2.21 -23.60 3.21
N PHE A 230 2.38 -22.33 3.59
CA PHE A 230 2.10 -21.17 2.75
C PHE A 230 3.28 -20.20 2.65
N ILE A 231 3.55 -19.76 1.42
CA ILE A 231 4.37 -18.61 1.10
C ILE A 231 3.47 -17.38 1.05
N MET A 232 3.72 -16.46 1.98
CA MET A 232 3.04 -15.16 2.00
C MET A 232 3.90 -14.11 1.28
N LEU A 233 3.31 -13.40 0.32
CA LEU A 233 3.95 -12.36 -0.49
C LEU A 233 3.12 -11.07 -0.40
N HIS A 234 3.75 -9.91 -0.20
CA HIS A 234 3.02 -8.64 -0.22
C HIS A 234 2.65 -8.29 -1.67
N SER A 235 1.35 -8.14 -1.96
CA SER A 235 0.85 -8.09 -3.34
C SER A 235 1.42 -6.92 -4.12
N VAL A 236 1.55 -5.75 -3.49
CA VAL A 236 2.13 -4.56 -4.13
C VAL A 236 3.55 -4.82 -4.61
N LEU A 237 4.38 -5.49 -3.80
CA LEU A 237 5.77 -5.78 -4.19
C LEU A 237 5.83 -6.82 -5.30
N VAL A 238 5.00 -7.87 -5.19
CA VAL A 238 4.96 -8.91 -6.23
C VAL A 238 4.56 -8.29 -7.57
N PHE A 239 3.50 -7.50 -7.59
CA PHE A 239 3.01 -6.91 -8.83
C PHE A 239 3.87 -5.76 -9.33
N ASP A 240 4.57 -5.06 -8.45
CA ASP A 240 5.63 -4.14 -8.86
C ASP A 240 6.74 -4.89 -9.61
N ALA A 241 7.25 -5.98 -9.04
CA ALA A 241 8.27 -6.80 -9.69
C ALA A 241 7.82 -7.46 -11.01
N LEU A 242 6.53 -7.78 -11.15
CA LEU A 242 6.03 -8.46 -12.34
C LEU A 242 5.61 -7.50 -13.46
N ALA A 243 4.97 -6.39 -13.11
CA ALA A 243 4.32 -5.51 -14.08
C ALA A 243 4.93 -4.11 -14.14
N ALA A 244 6.02 -3.85 -13.41
CA ALA A 244 6.52 -2.49 -13.16
C ALA A 244 5.36 -1.60 -12.71
N HIS A 245 4.66 -2.03 -11.65
CA HIS A 245 3.46 -1.36 -11.18
C HIS A 245 3.83 -0.01 -10.54
N VAL A 246 4.04 1.00 -11.41
CA VAL A 246 4.62 2.35 -11.21
C VAL A 246 3.98 3.18 -10.08
N ARG A 247 2.97 2.66 -9.35
CA ARG A 247 2.22 3.43 -8.35
C ARG A 247 2.04 2.74 -7.00
N PHE A 248 2.71 1.61 -6.75
CA PHE A 248 2.80 1.01 -5.40
C PHE A 248 1.44 0.88 -4.65
N ASP A 249 0.34 0.63 -5.36
CA ASP A 249 -1.01 0.58 -4.79
C ASP A 249 -1.64 -0.82 -4.95
N GLY A 250 -2.34 -1.31 -3.94
CA GLY A 250 -3.00 -2.62 -3.96
C GLY A 250 -4.29 -2.69 -4.79
N LEU A 251 -4.85 -1.60 -5.31
CA LEU A 251 -6.08 -1.60 -6.13
C LEU A 251 -5.95 -2.57 -7.31
N SER A 252 -4.83 -2.49 -8.02
CA SER A 252 -4.56 -3.33 -9.20
C SER A 252 -4.36 -4.80 -8.83
N SER A 253 -3.99 -5.11 -7.57
CA SER A 253 -3.79 -6.48 -7.11
C SER A 253 -5.04 -7.34 -7.30
N LEU A 254 -6.24 -6.74 -7.21
CA LEU A 254 -7.51 -7.44 -7.42
C LEU A 254 -7.67 -7.96 -8.85
N ALA A 255 -7.17 -7.23 -9.84
CA ALA A 255 -7.17 -7.69 -11.24
C ALA A 255 -5.97 -8.63 -11.50
N LEU A 256 -4.79 -8.25 -11.01
CA LEU A 256 -3.54 -8.95 -11.31
C LEU A 256 -3.44 -10.35 -10.66
N VAL A 257 -4.13 -10.61 -9.55
CA VAL A 257 -4.14 -11.96 -8.94
C VAL A 257 -4.73 -13.01 -9.87
N ARG A 258 -5.73 -12.64 -10.67
CA ARG A 258 -6.34 -13.54 -11.65
C ARG A 258 -5.35 -13.84 -12.78
N GLU A 259 -4.72 -12.82 -13.33
CA GLU A 259 -3.70 -12.96 -14.38
C GLU A 259 -2.53 -13.82 -13.91
N LEU A 260 -2.07 -13.61 -12.67
CA LEU A 260 -1.07 -14.46 -12.03
C LEU A 260 -1.54 -15.92 -11.95
N GLY A 261 -2.80 -16.15 -11.58
CA GLY A 261 -3.47 -17.45 -11.60
C GLY A 261 -3.40 -18.14 -12.96
N GLU A 262 -3.80 -17.42 -14.00
CA GLU A 262 -3.86 -17.92 -15.39
C GLU A 262 -2.46 -18.26 -15.92
N VAL A 263 -1.46 -17.39 -15.72
CA VAL A 263 -0.07 -17.61 -16.16
C VAL A 263 0.59 -18.76 -15.40
N CYS A 264 0.44 -18.81 -14.07
CA CYS A 264 1.03 -19.86 -13.26
C CYS A 264 0.32 -21.21 -13.42
N GLY A 265 -0.95 -21.22 -13.83
CA GLY A 265 -1.79 -22.40 -13.81
C GLY A 265 -2.08 -22.83 -12.37
N PHE A 266 -2.43 -21.87 -11.51
CA PHE A 266 -2.88 -22.16 -10.16
C PHE A 266 -4.27 -22.82 -10.19
N GLU A 267 -4.41 -23.86 -9.40
CA GLU A 267 -5.68 -24.48 -9.08
C GLU A 267 -6.32 -23.77 -7.88
N GLU A 268 -7.58 -24.12 -7.62
CA GLU A 268 -8.30 -23.58 -6.46
C GLU A 268 -7.52 -23.76 -5.15
N GLY A 269 -7.42 -22.69 -4.37
CA GLY A 269 -6.79 -22.70 -3.05
C GLY A 269 -5.27 -22.78 -3.08
N GLU A 270 -4.64 -22.76 -4.26
CA GLU A 270 -3.18 -22.71 -4.39
C GLU A 270 -2.62 -21.28 -4.32
N CYS A 271 -3.38 -20.28 -4.76
CA CYS A 271 -3.00 -18.87 -4.69
C CYS A 271 -4.23 -18.01 -4.37
N THR A 272 -4.25 -17.39 -3.19
CA THR A 272 -5.34 -16.55 -2.71
C THR A 272 -4.80 -15.18 -2.28
N LEU A 273 -5.43 -14.10 -2.70
CA LEU A 273 -5.16 -12.74 -2.26
C LEU A 273 -6.11 -12.37 -1.10
N CYS A 274 -5.54 -12.00 0.04
CA CYS A 274 -6.23 -11.23 1.07
C CYS A 274 -5.98 -9.75 0.79
N TRP A 275 -7.02 -8.96 0.64
CA TRP A 275 -6.94 -7.57 0.19
C TRP A 275 -7.76 -6.66 1.11
N VAL A 276 -7.21 -5.49 1.38
CA VAL A 276 -7.88 -4.41 2.09
C VAL A 276 -7.74 -3.11 1.31
N GLY A 277 -8.80 -2.30 1.29
CA GLY A 277 -8.85 -1.01 0.62
C GLY A 277 -8.34 0.13 1.50
N GLY A 278 -8.19 1.30 0.88
CA GLY A 278 -8.01 2.55 1.63
C GLY A 278 -9.32 3.00 2.28
N PHE A 279 -9.19 3.77 3.36
CA PHE A 279 -10.26 4.49 4.01
C PHE A 279 -10.57 5.79 3.29
N GLN A 280 -11.79 6.25 3.46
CA GLN A 280 -12.17 7.61 3.11
C GLN A 280 -11.35 8.58 3.99
N SER A 281 -10.81 9.65 3.40
CA SER A 281 -10.00 10.63 4.14
C SER A 281 -10.78 11.91 4.41
N PHE A 282 -10.13 12.91 5.02
CA PHE A 282 -10.64 14.27 5.14
C PHE A 282 -11.32 14.75 3.85
N PRO A 283 -12.52 15.37 3.94
CA PRO A 283 -13.22 15.74 5.17
C PRO A 283 -14.20 14.68 5.70
N VAL A 284 -14.28 13.47 5.11
CA VAL A 284 -15.30 12.46 5.46
C VAL A 284 -15.28 12.11 6.95
N GLN A 285 -14.09 11.99 7.54
CA GLN A 285 -13.88 11.72 8.96
C GLN A 285 -14.49 12.78 9.91
N LEU A 286 -14.81 13.99 9.41
CA LEU A 286 -15.48 15.02 10.20
C LEU A 286 -16.99 14.78 10.36
N PHE A 287 -17.59 13.97 9.47
CA PHE A 287 -19.04 13.82 9.37
C PHE A 287 -19.52 12.38 9.53
N SER A 288 -18.63 11.40 9.36
CA SER A 288 -18.94 9.98 9.47
C SER A 288 -17.70 9.17 9.82
N ASP A 289 -17.91 7.96 10.35
CA ASP A 289 -16.84 6.99 10.56
C ASP A 289 -16.33 6.48 9.20
N PRO A 290 -15.04 6.73 8.84
CA PRO A 290 -14.51 6.32 7.56
C PRO A 290 -14.56 4.82 7.36
N SER A 291 -14.94 4.40 6.16
CA SER A 291 -15.04 2.98 5.80
C SER A 291 -14.05 2.58 4.71
N ALA A 292 -13.70 1.29 4.73
CA ALA A 292 -12.89 0.61 3.72
C ALA A 292 -13.53 -0.73 3.32
N LYS A 293 -13.13 -1.26 2.17
CA LYS A 293 -13.58 -2.57 1.67
C LYS A 293 -12.50 -3.61 1.92
N TRP A 294 -12.87 -4.86 2.14
CA TRP A 294 -11.94 -5.98 2.15
C TRP A 294 -12.43 -7.09 1.21
N LYS A 295 -11.48 -7.89 0.70
CA LYS A 295 -11.77 -9.02 -0.18
C LYS A 295 -10.80 -10.18 0.07
N VAL A 296 -11.32 -11.39 -0.06
CA VAL A 296 -10.52 -12.61 -0.26
C VAL A 296 -10.79 -13.08 -1.68
N VAL A 297 -9.75 -13.19 -2.49
CA VAL A 297 -9.84 -13.54 -3.91
C VAL A 297 -8.94 -14.73 -4.20
N ASP A 298 -9.53 -15.84 -4.62
CA ASP A 298 -8.78 -16.95 -5.17
C ASP A 298 -8.42 -16.67 -6.63
N SER A 299 -7.18 -16.94 -7.01
CA SER A 299 -6.69 -16.67 -8.37
C SER A 299 -7.44 -17.43 -9.46
N LYS A 300 -8.06 -18.57 -9.13
CA LYS A 300 -8.84 -19.41 -10.05
C LYS A 300 -10.34 -19.19 -9.93
N LYS A 301 -10.88 -19.15 -8.70
CA LYS A 301 -12.31 -19.00 -8.43
C LYS A 301 -12.82 -17.56 -8.44
N GLY A 302 -11.94 -16.58 -8.33
CA GLY A 302 -12.30 -15.18 -8.14
C GLY A 302 -12.65 -14.86 -6.69
N VAL A 303 -13.54 -13.88 -6.47
CA VAL A 303 -13.87 -13.40 -5.12
C VAL A 303 -14.55 -14.50 -4.32
N LEU A 304 -13.98 -14.89 -3.18
CA LEU A 304 -14.55 -15.86 -2.24
C LEU A 304 -15.44 -15.17 -1.21
N ARG A 305 -14.92 -14.09 -0.62
CA ARG A 305 -15.57 -13.31 0.43
C ARG A 305 -15.22 -11.83 0.24
N GLU A 306 -16.17 -10.95 0.53
CA GLU A 306 -15.94 -9.51 0.59
C GLU A 306 -16.84 -8.86 1.62
N GLY A 307 -16.45 -7.68 2.10
CA GLY A 307 -17.23 -6.92 3.07
C GLY A 307 -16.69 -5.51 3.26
N THR A 308 -17.22 -4.83 4.28
CA THR A 308 -16.83 -3.48 4.67
C THR A 308 -16.44 -3.45 6.14
N TYR A 309 -15.59 -2.49 6.50
CA TYR A 309 -15.16 -2.25 7.87
C TYR A 309 -14.87 -0.76 8.06
N THR A 310 -14.99 -0.28 9.29
CA THR A 310 -14.74 1.12 9.62
C THR A 310 -13.54 1.32 10.53
N VAL A 311 -13.16 2.58 10.79
CA VAL A 311 -12.10 2.89 11.76
C VAL A 311 -12.50 2.44 13.16
N GLN A 312 -13.76 2.65 13.57
CA GLN A 312 -14.25 2.16 14.86
C GLN A 312 -14.21 0.63 14.96
N ASP A 313 -14.54 -0.10 13.90
CA ASP A 313 -14.46 -1.57 13.91
C ASP A 313 -13.02 -2.06 14.21
N MET A 314 -11.99 -1.29 13.82
CA MET A 314 -10.58 -1.60 14.11
C MET A 314 -10.11 -1.19 15.52
N GLU A 315 -10.86 -0.32 16.19
CA GLU A 315 -10.55 0.18 17.54
C GLU A 315 -11.43 -0.47 18.62
N ASP A 316 -12.36 -1.34 18.19
CA ASP A 316 -13.28 -2.07 19.05
C ASP A 316 -12.53 -3.08 19.92
N ALA A 317 -12.57 -2.85 21.23
CA ALA A 317 -11.91 -3.67 22.23
C ALA A 317 -12.36 -5.14 22.25
N SER A 318 -13.57 -5.45 21.73
CA SER A 318 -14.08 -6.81 21.63
C SER A 318 -13.54 -7.61 20.44
N TYR A 319 -12.54 -7.06 19.72
CA TYR A 319 -11.87 -7.62 18.56
C TYR A 319 -12.82 -8.16 17.48
N LYS A 320 -12.93 -7.40 16.38
CA LYS A 320 -13.59 -7.89 15.16
C LYS A 320 -12.52 -8.14 14.11
N LYS A 321 -12.26 -9.42 13.80
CA LYS A 321 -11.56 -9.71 12.54
C LYS A 321 -12.43 -9.22 11.38
N PRO A 322 -11.86 -8.90 10.21
CA PRO A 322 -12.62 -8.38 9.07
C PRO A 322 -13.78 -9.28 8.63
N SER A 323 -13.64 -10.60 8.83
CA SER A 323 -14.69 -11.59 8.59
C SER A 323 -15.85 -11.55 9.59
N ASP A 324 -15.76 -10.76 10.66
CA ASP A 324 -16.83 -10.48 11.62
C ASP A 324 -17.41 -9.07 11.41
N CYS A 325 -16.89 -8.31 10.44
CA CYS A 325 -17.33 -6.96 10.11
C CYS A 325 -18.55 -6.96 9.16
N ARG A 326 -18.97 -5.76 8.74
CA ARG A 326 -20.27 -5.52 8.11
C ARG A 326 -20.35 -6.02 6.66
N ASP A 327 -21.59 -6.21 6.20
CA ASP A 327 -21.94 -6.46 4.79
C ASP A 327 -21.20 -7.62 4.12
N ILE A 328 -21.01 -8.74 4.84
CA ILE A 328 -20.33 -9.91 4.31
C ILE A 328 -21.13 -10.50 3.14
N LYS A 329 -20.56 -10.42 1.94
CA LYS A 329 -21.06 -11.11 0.76
C LYS A 329 -20.19 -12.32 0.50
N ILE A 330 -20.78 -13.50 0.65
CA ILE A 330 -20.18 -14.75 0.19
C ILE A 330 -20.58 -14.91 -1.27
N ALA A 331 -19.59 -15.05 -2.16
CA ALA A 331 -19.88 -15.30 -3.56
C ALA A 331 -20.66 -16.63 -3.67
N LYS A 332 -21.91 -16.57 -4.15
CA LYS A 332 -22.59 -17.80 -4.60
C LYS A 332 -21.75 -18.38 -5.73
N GLN A 333 -21.46 -19.68 -5.66
CA GLN A 333 -20.84 -20.42 -6.76
C GLN A 333 -21.70 -20.20 -8.01
N LEU A 334 -21.33 -19.26 -8.86
CA LEU A 334 -21.85 -19.17 -10.21
C LEU A 334 -21.16 -20.32 -10.94
N SER A 335 -21.83 -21.47 -11.00
CA SER A 335 -21.55 -22.48 -12.00
C SER A 335 -21.81 -21.85 -13.36
N LEU A 336 -20.81 -21.16 -13.90
CA LEU A 336 -20.81 -20.75 -15.29
C LEU A 336 -20.66 -22.03 -16.10
N SER A 337 -21.79 -22.67 -16.40
CA SER A 337 -21.91 -23.55 -17.55
C SER A 337 -21.51 -22.71 -18.76
N ARG A 338 -20.26 -22.87 -19.21
CA ARG A 338 -19.82 -22.42 -20.52
C ARG A 338 -20.60 -23.24 -21.55
N THR A 339 -21.78 -22.75 -21.93
CA THR A 339 -22.39 -23.18 -23.19
C THR A 339 -21.73 -22.34 -24.27
N LEU A 340 -20.75 -22.97 -24.93
CA LEU A 340 -20.23 -22.53 -26.22
C LEU A 340 -21.40 -22.45 -27.22
N VAL A 341 -21.53 -21.29 -27.88
CA VAL A 341 -22.06 -21.16 -29.24
C VAL A 341 -21.12 -20.25 -30.01
#